data_AF-A0A2X2V625-F1
#
_entry.id   AF-A0A2X2V625-F1
#
_cell.length_a   1.000
_cell.length_b   1.000
_cell.length_c   1.000
_cell.angle_alpha   90.00
_cell.angle_beta   90.00
_cell.angle_gamma   90.00
#
_symmetry.space_group_name_H-M   'P 1'
#
loop_
_entity.id
_entity.type
_entity.pdbx_description
1 polymer ?
#
loop_
_entity_poly.entity_id
_entity_poly.type
_entity_poly.pdbx_seq_one_letter_code
_entity_poly.pdbx_strand_id
1 'polypeptide(L)'
;MSGQPKRLMVMAGGTGGHVFPGLAVAHHLMDQGWQVRWLGTADRMEADLVPKHGIEIDFIRISGLRGKGVKALLAAPLRIFNAWRQARAIMKQFKPDVVLGMGGYVSGPGGLAAWSLGIPVVLHEQNGIAGLTNKWLAKIATTVMQAFPGAFPKADVVGKPGTY
;
A
#
# COMPACT_ATOMS: atom_id res chain seq x y z
N MET A 1 -26.41 -12.42 11.16
CA MET A 1 -25.59 -12.59 9.94
C MET A 1 -24.20 -13.02 10.36
N SER A 2 -23.89 -14.32 10.27
CA SER A 2 -22.56 -14.86 10.55
C SER A 2 -21.67 -14.69 9.30
N GLY A 3 -21.26 -13.47 9.01
CA GLY A 3 -20.25 -13.19 8.00
C GLY A 3 -18.91 -12.99 8.69
N GLN A 4 -17.85 -13.69 8.25
CA GLN A 4 -16.52 -13.34 8.73
C GLN A 4 -16.24 -11.86 8.43
N PRO A 5 -15.56 -11.14 9.34
CA PRO A 5 -15.25 -9.73 9.13
C PRO A 5 -14.39 -9.58 7.88
N LYS A 6 -14.74 -8.60 7.03
CA LYS A 6 -13.98 -8.28 5.82
C LYS A 6 -12.58 -7.83 6.19
N ARG A 7 -11.60 -8.17 5.35
CA ARG A 7 -10.18 -7.93 5.60
C ARG A 7 -9.59 -6.96 4.59
N LEU A 8 -9.05 -5.86 5.09
CA LEU A 8 -8.29 -4.90 4.33
C LEU A 8 -6.80 -5.01 4.65
N MET A 9 -5.96 -5.01 3.61
CA MET A 9 -4.54 -4.74 3.76
C MET A 9 -4.18 -3.35 3.21
N VAL A 10 -3.72 -2.44 4.07
CA VAL A 10 -3.20 -1.13 3.66
C VAL A 10 -1.72 -1.24 3.33
N MET A 11 -1.31 -0.74 2.17
CA MET A 11 0.07 -0.72 1.69
C MET A 11 0.52 0.73 1.56
N ALA A 12 1.27 1.21 2.54
CA ALA A 12 1.72 2.59 2.60
C ALA A 12 2.99 2.70 3.44
N GLY A 13 3.92 3.58 3.04
CA GLY A 13 5.15 3.77 3.80
C GLY A 13 6.04 4.90 3.28
N GLY A 14 7.05 5.21 4.07
CA GLY A 14 8.14 6.13 3.73
C GLY A 14 7.91 7.60 4.13
N THR A 15 6.69 8.13 4.05
CA THR A 15 6.37 9.52 4.45
C THR A 15 4.98 9.61 5.07
N GLY A 16 4.76 10.64 5.90
CA GLY A 16 3.46 10.90 6.53
C GLY A 16 2.34 11.14 5.51
N GLY A 17 2.68 11.71 4.34
CA GLY A 17 1.72 11.96 3.26
C GLY A 17 1.04 10.70 2.70
N HIS A 18 1.65 9.51 2.84
CA HIS A 18 1.01 8.24 2.50
C HIS A 18 0.39 7.56 3.73
N VAL A 19 1.07 7.65 4.89
CA VAL A 19 0.68 6.92 6.10
C VAL A 19 -0.57 7.51 6.76
N PHE A 20 -0.66 8.83 6.92
CA PHE A 20 -1.82 9.44 7.59
C PHE A 20 -3.16 9.22 6.86
N PRO A 21 -3.24 9.42 5.52
CA PRO A 21 -4.47 9.11 4.80
C PRO A 21 -4.84 7.62 4.86
N GLY A 22 -3.84 6.73 4.85
CA GLY A 22 -4.06 5.29 5.02
C GLY A 22 -4.63 4.95 6.40
N LEU A 23 -4.14 5.59 7.46
CA LEU A 23 -4.67 5.44 8.82
C LEU A 23 -6.11 5.93 8.94
N ALA A 24 -6.43 7.07 8.30
CA ALA A 24 -7.80 7.60 8.29
C ALA A 24 -8.79 6.59 7.68
N VAL A 25 -8.44 5.97 6.55
CA VAL A 25 -9.27 4.93 5.93
C VAL A 25 -9.33 3.66 6.77
N ALA A 26 -8.20 3.25 7.37
CA ALA A 26 -8.13 2.08 8.23
C ALA A 26 -9.10 2.19 9.42
N HIS A 27 -9.03 3.30 10.18
CA HIS A 27 -9.91 3.54 11.33
C HIS A 27 -11.39 3.55 10.92
N HIS A 28 -11.72 4.27 9.84
CA HIS A 28 -13.08 4.35 9.35
C HIS A 28 -13.70 2.98 9.00
N LEU A 29 -12.89 2.04 8.49
CA LEU A 29 -13.36 0.68 8.20
C LEU A 29 -13.34 -0.22 9.42
N MET A 30 -12.40 -0.04 10.35
CA MET A 30 -12.40 -0.74 11.64
C MET A 30 -13.66 -0.43 12.44
N ASP A 31 -14.12 0.83 12.44
CA ASP A 31 -15.39 1.25 13.06
C ASP A 31 -16.62 0.55 12.45
N GLN A 32 -16.50 0.05 11.21
CA GLN A 32 -17.52 -0.72 10.50
C GLN A 32 -17.33 -2.25 10.65
N GLY A 33 -16.41 -2.69 11.52
CA GLY A 33 -16.15 -4.10 11.81
C GLY A 33 -15.19 -4.79 10.84
N TRP A 34 -14.43 -4.04 10.04
CA TRP A 34 -13.36 -4.62 9.21
C TRP A 34 -12.13 -4.98 10.04
N GLN A 35 -11.48 -6.06 9.65
CA GLN A 35 -10.12 -6.38 10.09
C GLN A 35 -9.12 -5.68 9.19
N VAL A 36 -8.26 -4.84 9.76
CA VAL A 36 -7.24 -4.11 9.01
C VAL A 36 -5.85 -4.59 9.41
N ARG A 37 -5.00 -4.76 8.40
CA ARG A 37 -3.58 -5.03 8.56
C ARG A 37 -2.77 -4.13 7.65
N TRP A 38 -1.56 -3.81 8.07
CA TRP A 38 -0.67 -2.93 7.33
C TRP A 38 0.50 -3.70 6.71
N LEU A 39 0.92 -3.29 5.52
CA LEU A 39 2.14 -3.75 4.86
C LEU A 39 3.10 -2.57 4.75
N GLY A 40 4.24 -2.66 5.45
CA GLY A 40 5.22 -1.58 5.56
C GLY A 40 6.66 -2.04 5.47
N THR A 41 7.57 -1.15 5.87
CA THR A 41 9.01 -1.41 5.99
C THR A 41 9.48 -1.13 7.41
N ALA A 42 10.36 -1.99 7.94
CA ALA A 42 10.76 -1.94 9.36
C ALA A 42 11.68 -0.75 9.69
N ASP A 43 12.26 -0.09 8.69
CA ASP A 43 13.24 1.00 8.83
C ASP A 43 12.63 2.38 8.60
N ARG A 44 11.30 2.51 8.69
CA ARG A 44 10.55 3.73 8.36
C ARG A 44 9.47 4.03 9.40
N MET A 45 8.95 5.27 9.33
CA MET A 45 8.01 5.81 10.33
C MET A 45 6.76 4.94 10.55
N GLU A 46 6.29 4.20 9.53
CA GLU A 46 5.12 3.34 9.68
C GLU A 46 5.35 2.22 10.69
N ALA A 47 6.60 1.77 10.88
CA ALA A 47 6.95 0.72 11.84
C ALA A 47 6.63 1.12 13.29
N ASP A 48 6.77 2.42 13.61
CA ASP A 48 6.47 2.95 14.94
C ASP A 48 5.06 3.53 15.04
N LEU A 49 4.59 4.18 13.97
CA LEU A 49 3.32 4.92 13.99
C LEU A 49 2.12 3.96 13.91
N VAL A 50 2.13 2.99 13.00
CA VAL A 50 0.97 2.12 12.76
C VAL A 50 0.60 1.28 14.00
N PRO A 51 1.54 0.65 14.72
CA PRO A 51 1.22 -0.08 15.95
C PRO A 51 0.63 0.80 17.05
N LYS A 52 1.04 2.08 17.15
CA LYS A 52 0.46 3.04 18.12
C LYS A 52 -1.01 3.35 17.84
N HIS A 53 -1.48 3.09 16.61
CA HIS A 53 -2.89 3.19 16.24
C HIS A 53 -3.63 1.86 16.36
N GLY A 54 -3.05 0.84 17.01
CA GLY A 54 -3.71 -0.45 17.24
C GLY A 54 -3.85 -1.33 15.99
N ILE A 55 -3.08 -1.06 14.94
CA ILE A 55 -3.09 -1.83 13.70
C ILE A 55 -1.84 -2.70 13.63
N GLU A 56 -2.03 -4.00 13.36
CA GLU A 56 -0.91 -4.91 13.11
C GLU A 56 -0.22 -4.58 11.79
N ILE A 57 1.11 -4.61 11.79
CA ILE A 57 1.94 -4.33 10.62
C ILE A 57 2.86 -5.52 10.30
N ASP A 58 2.81 -5.96 9.04
CA ASP A 58 3.74 -6.90 8.46
C ASP A 58 4.79 -6.15 7.65
N PHE A 59 6.05 -6.60 7.73
CA PHE A 59 7.17 -5.93 7.09
C PHE A 59 7.71 -6.71 5.91
N ILE A 60 8.03 -5.99 4.83
CA ILE A 60 8.82 -6.51 3.71
C ILE A 60 10.13 -5.76 3.60
N ARG A 61 11.16 -6.44 3.11
CA ARG A 61 12.49 -5.84 2.94
C ARG A 61 12.64 -5.23 1.54
N ILE A 62 12.50 -3.91 1.44
CA ILE A 62 12.72 -3.16 0.19
C ILE A 62 13.82 -2.09 0.37
N SER A 63 15.06 -2.54 0.57
CA SER A 63 16.19 -1.65 0.80
C SER A 63 17.01 -1.32 -0.45
N GLY A 64 17.56 -0.10 -0.49
CA GLY A 64 18.63 0.27 -1.41
C GLY A 64 18.22 0.61 -2.85
N LEU A 65 16.98 1.08 -3.06
CA LEU A 65 16.52 1.61 -4.35
C LEU A 65 16.80 3.10 -4.56
N ARG A 66 17.10 3.86 -3.49
CA ARG A 66 17.48 5.28 -3.54
C ARG A 66 18.96 5.46 -3.24
N GLY A 67 19.67 6.18 -4.12
CA GLY A 67 20.97 6.79 -3.83
C GLY A 67 22.16 5.82 -3.68
N LYS A 68 22.10 4.61 -4.24
CA LYS A 68 23.21 3.65 -4.17
C LYS A 68 23.67 3.26 -5.58
N GLY A 69 24.99 3.23 -5.80
CA GLY A 69 25.63 3.09 -7.11
C GLY A 69 25.28 1.81 -7.90
N VAL A 70 25.88 1.63 -9.08
CA VAL A 70 25.56 0.60 -10.09
C VAL A 70 25.28 -0.81 -9.51
N LYS A 71 26.05 -1.24 -8.50
CA LYS A 71 25.84 -2.55 -7.82
C LYS A 71 24.46 -2.68 -7.15
N ALA A 72 23.93 -1.62 -6.57
CA ALA A 72 22.60 -1.63 -5.95
C ALA A 72 21.48 -1.69 -6.99
N LEU A 73 21.68 -1.08 -8.16
CA LEU A 73 20.75 -1.16 -9.28
C LEU A 73 20.71 -2.57 -9.88
N LEU A 74 21.87 -3.22 -10.03
CA LEU A 74 21.96 -4.61 -10.50
C LEU A 74 21.29 -5.61 -9.54
N ALA A 75 21.33 -5.35 -8.23
CA ALA A 75 20.65 -6.17 -7.24
C ALA A 75 19.14 -5.86 -7.11
N ALA A 76 18.65 -4.79 -7.73
CA ALA A 76 17.27 -4.33 -7.56
C ALA A 76 16.23 -5.37 -8.01
N PRO A 77 16.36 -6.06 -9.16
CA PRO A 77 15.38 -7.07 -9.58
C PRO A 77 15.23 -8.21 -8.57
N LEU A 78 16.34 -8.73 -8.04
CA LEU A 78 16.32 -9.79 -7.03
C LEU A 78 15.66 -9.33 -5.72
N ARG A 79 15.93 -8.08 -5.30
CA ARG A 79 15.30 -7.51 -4.11
C ARG A 79 13.80 -7.31 -4.29
N ILE A 80 13.38 -6.81 -5.44
CA ILE A 80 11.95 -6.65 -5.78
C ILE A 80 11.26 -8.01 -5.82
N PHE A 81 11.89 -9.02 -6.43
CA PHE A 81 11.36 -10.38 -6.45
C PHE A 81 11.21 -10.98 -5.05
N ASN A 82 12.19 -10.78 -4.18
CA ASN A 82 12.12 -11.22 -2.78
C ASN A 82 11.03 -10.47 -2.00
N ALA A 83 10.92 -9.15 -2.16
CA ALA A 83 9.86 -8.36 -1.54
C ALA A 83 8.45 -8.79 -2.01
N TRP A 84 8.31 -9.10 -3.30
CA TRP A 84 7.09 -9.66 -3.87
C TRP A 84 6.74 -11.02 -3.27
N ARG A 85 7.72 -11.93 -3.12
CA ARG A 85 7.50 -13.23 -2.45
C ARG A 85 7.10 -13.08 -0.98
N GLN A 86 7.72 -12.17 -0.25
CA GLN A 86 7.36 -11.87 1.14
C GLN A 86 5.92 -11.35 1.24
N ALA A 87 5.56 -10.36 0.41
CA ALA A 87 4.20 -9.83 0.36
C ALA A 87 3.18 -10.92 0.00
N ARG A 88 3.49 -11.82 -0.95
CA ARG A 88 2.62 -12.97 -1.26
C ARG A 88 2.42 -13.91 -0.07
N ALA A 89 3.48 -14.21 0.68
CA ALA A 89 3.38 -15.06 1.86
C ALA A 89 2.49 -14.43 2.94
N ILE A 90 2.71 -13.15 3.23
CA ILE A 90 1.89 -12.35 4.15
C ILE A 90 0.42 -12.36 3.73
N MET A 91 0.13 -12.08 2.44
CA MET A 91 -1.24 -12.06 1.92
C MET A 91 -1.90 -13.45 1.92
N LYS A 92 -1.15 -14.53 1.72
CA LYS A 92 -1.68 -15.90 1.83
C LYS A 92 -2.05 -16.27 3.27
N GLN A 93 -1.34 -15.73 4.25
CA GLN A 93 -1.64 -15.95 5.67
C GLN A 93 -2.82 -15.10 6.13
N PHE A 94 -2.78 -13.78 5.85
CA PHE A 94 -3.83 -12.86 6.27
C PHE A 94 -5.13 -13.01 5.46
N LYS A 95 -5.01 -13.34 4.17
CA LYS A 95 -6.11 -13.46 3.20
C LYS A 95 -6.98 -12.19 3.14
N PRO A 96 -6.41 -11.04 2.73
CA PRO A 96 -7.21 -9.83 2.57
C PRO A 96 -8.21 -9.99 1.42
N ASP A 97 -9.41 -9.46 1.61
CA ASP A 97 -10.44 -9.39 0.57
C ASP A 97 -10.13 -8.29 -0.46
N VAL A 98 -9.37 -7.26 -0.04
CA VAL A 98 -8.94 -6.14 -0.87
C VAL A 98 -7.66 -5.54 -0.29
N VAL A 99 -6.83 -4.96 -1.15
CA VAL A 99 -5.67 -4.14 -0.73
C VAL A 99 -5.84 -2.70 -1.16
N LEU A 100 -5.39 -1.77 -0.30
CA LEU A 100 -5.37 -0.33 -0.56
C LEU A 100 -3.93 0.17 -0.63
N GLY A 101 -3.49 0.60 -1.80
CA GLY A 101 -2.19 1.24 -2.00
C GLY A 101 -2.28 2.76 -1.89
N MET A 102 -1.61 3.34 -0.90
CA MET A 102 -1.50 4.80 -0.72
C MET A 102 -0.18 5.36 -1.29
N GLY A 103 0.51 4.60 -2.14
CA GLY A 103 1.83 4.96 -2.66
C GLY A 103 3.00 4.49 -1.78
N GLY A 104 4.18 5.06 -2.04
CA GLY A 104 5.44 4.61 -1.44
C GLY A 104 6.02 3.34 -2.10
N TYR A 105 7.28 3.02 -1.80
CA TYR A 105 7.98 1.90 -2.45
C TYR A 105 7.42 0.53 -2.05
N VAL A 106 6.87 0.39 -0.83
CA VAL A 106 6.27 -0.85 -0.33
C VAL A 106 5.06 -1.29 -1.17
N SER A 107 4.27 -0.33 -1.66
CA SER A 107 3.05 -0.62 -2.44
C SER A 107 3.35 -1.33 -3.76
N GLY A 108 4.53 -1.18 -4.34
CA GLY A 108 4.92 -1.81 -5.61
C GLY A 108 4.88 -3.35 -5.56
N PRO A 109 5.78 -4.01 -4.81
CA PRO A 109 5.74 -5.46 -4.64
C PRO A 109 4.46 -5.93 -3.93
N GLY A 110 3.88 -5.13 -3.04
CA GLY A 110 2.60 -5.44 -2.39
C GLY A 110 1.45 -5.54 -3.40
N GLY A 111 1.25 -4.53 -4.23
CA GLY A 111 0.20 -4.50 -5.25
C GLY A 111 0.40 -5.59 -6.30
N LEU A 112 1.64 -5.85 -6.71
CA LEU A 112 1.95 -6.98 -7.60
C LEU A 112 1.65 -8.33 -6.94
N ALA A 113 1.93 -8.47 -5.63
CA ALA A 113 1.60 -9.67 -4.88
C ALA A 113 0.09 -9.90 -4.82
N ALA A 114 -0.69 -8.87 -4.48
CA ALA A 114 -2.15 -8.93 -4.45
C ALA A 114 -2.74 -9.32 -5.81
N TRP A 115 -2.33 -8.64 -6.88
CA TRP A 115 -2.77 -8.95 -8.24
C TRP A 115 -2.44 -10.39 -8.63
N SER A 116 -1.23 -10.86 -8.33
CA SER A 116 -0.80 -12.24 -8.61
C SER A 116 -1.49 -13.31 -7.75
N LEU A 117 -2.31 -12.91 -6.77
CA LEU A 117 -3.16 -13.77 -5.96
C LEU A 117 -4.65 -13.60 -6.29
N GLY A 118 -5.01 -12.76 -7.26
CA GLY A 118 -6.40 -12.45 -7.60
C GLY A 118 -7.10 -11.54 -6.58
N ILE A 119 -6.34 -10.87 -5.71
CA ILE A 119 -6.88 -9.94 -4.70
C ILE A 119 -7.05 -8.56 -5.35
N PRO A 120 -8.25 -7.95 -5.30
CA PRO A 120 -8.50 -6.62 -5.85
C PRO A 120 -7.53 -5.56 -5.29
N VAL A 121 -6.98 -4.75 -6.17
CA VAL A 121 -6.04 -3.67 -5.83
C VAL A 121 -6.72 -2.34 -6.03
N VAL A 122 -6.88 -1.59 -4.94
CA VAL A 122 -7.39 -0.21 -4.94
C VAL A 122 -6.22 0.74 -4.69
N LEU A 123 -6.12 1.81 -5.47
CA LEU A 123 -5.08 2.81 -5.30
C LEU A 123 -5.67 4.18 -4.96
N HIS A 124 -4.96 4.92 -4.13
CA HIS A 124 -5.20 6.34 -3.91
C HIS A 124 -3.90 7.13 -4.10
N GLU A 125 -3.95 8.19 -4.91
CA GLU A 125 -2.85 9.12 -5.13
C GLU A 125 -3.10 10.46 -4.44
N GLN A 126 -2.20 10.84 -3.52
CA GLN A 126 -2.34 12.03 -2.68
C GLN A 126 -1.75 13.27 -3.34
N ASN A 127 -0.87 13.09 -4.33
CA ASN A 127 -0.16 14.19 -4.97
C ASN A 127 -0.85 14.63 -6.27
N GLY A 128 -0.58 15.86 -6.71
CA GLY A 128 -1.06 16.36 -8.01
C GLY A 128 -0.43 15.67 -9.22
N ILE A 129 0.68 14.93 -9.01
CA ILE A 129 1.36 14.14 -10.04
C ILE A 129 1.49 12.72 -9.51
N ALA A 130 1.10 11.73 -10.31
CA ALA A 130 1.19 10.32 -9.91
C ALA A 130 2.64 9.91 -9.61
N GLY A 131 2.84 9.32 -8.44
CA GLY A 131 4.12 8.70 -8.09
C GLY A 131 4.42 7.51 -9.02
N LEU A 132 5.70 7.21 -9.24
CA LEU A 132 6.11 6.13 -10.13
C LEU A 132 5.44 4.80 -9.77
N THR A 133 5.40 4.44 -8.48
CA THR A 133 4.78 3.19 -8.03
C THR A 133 3.29 3.13 -8.38
N ASN A 134 2.53 4.17 -8.05
CA ASN A 134 1.10 4.25 -8.36
C ASN A 134 0.85 4.25 -9.86
N LYS A 135 1.66 4.97 -10.65
CA LYS A 135 1.56 4.99 -12.11
C LYS A 135 1.71 3.60 -12.74
N TRP A 136 2.60 2.78 -12.20
CA TRP A 136 2.77 1.40 -12.67
C TRP A 136 1.65 0.47 -12.18
N LEU A 137 1.29 0.56 -10.89
CA LEU A 137 0.23 -0.27 -10.31
C LEU A 137 -1.14 0.05 -10.91
N ALA A 138 -1.39 1.28 -11.36
CA ALA A 138 -2.66 1.68 -11.98
C ALA A 138 -3.04 0.82 -13.20
N LYS A 139 -2.05 0.19 -13.86
CA LYS A 139 -2.30 -0.72 -14.99
C LYS A 139 -2.92 -2.06 -14.59
N ILE A 140 -2.78 -2.45 -13.33
CA ILE A 140 -3.28 -3.72 -12.77
C ILE A 140 -4.30 -3.50 -11.65
N ALA A 141 -4.54 -2.25 -11.26
CA ALA A 141 -5.48 -1.89 -10.22
C ALA A 141 -6.92 -2.08 -10.68
N THR A 142 -7.76 -2.59 -9.78
CA THR A 142 -9.21 -2.68 -9.97
C THR A 142 -9.85 -1.29 -9.94
N THR A 143 -9.32 -0.41 -9.09
CA THR A 143 -9.82 0.96 -8.92
C THR A 143 -8.65 1.90 -8.64
N VAL A 144 -8.67 3.08 -9.26
CA VAL A 144 -7.68 4.14 -9.04
C VAL A 144 -8.43 5.41 -8.68
N MET A 145 -8.09 5.98 -7.52
CA MET A 145 -8.61 7.25 -7.02
C MET A 145 -7.48 8.27 -6.91
N GLN A 146 -7.81 9.54 -7.03
CA GLN A 146 -6.86 10.64 -6.91
C GLN A 146 -7.42 11.77 -6.05
N ALA A 147 -6.54 12.45 -5.30
CA ALA A 147 -6.91 13.60 -4.50
C ALA A 147 -7.22 14.83 -5.35
N PHE A 148 -6.42 15.05 -6.40
CA PHE A 148 -6.52 16.20 -7.29
C PHE A 148 -6.64 15.72 -8.74
N PRO A 149 -7.34 16.48 -9.60
CA PRO A 149 -7.34 16.18 -11.03
C PRO A 149 -5.92 16.30 -11.59
N GLY A 150 -5.60 15.44 -12.57
CA GLY A 150 -4.36 15.53 -13.35
C GLY A 150 -3.30 14.47 -13.03
N ALA A 151 -3.36 13.79 -11.88
CA ALA A 151 -2.44 12.71 -11.58
C ALA A 151 -2.68 11.50 -12.51
N PHE A 152 -3.94 11.20 -12.78
CA PHE A 152 -4.40 10.17 -13.71
C PHE A 152 -5.50 10.72 -14.64
N PRO A 153 -5.47 10.40 -15.95
CA PRO A 153 -6.44 10.94 -16.90
C PRO A 153 -7.91 10.56 -16.65
N LYS A 154 -8.16 9.40 -16.02
CA LYS A 154 -9.51 8.80 -15.87
C LYS A 154 -9.80 8.30 -14.45
N ALA A 155 -9.02 8.69 -13.45
CA ALA A 155 -9.26 8.28 -12.06
C ALA A 155 -10.29 9.20 -11.40
N ASP A 156 -11.13 8.62 -10.54
CA ASP A 156 -12.10 9.38 -9.77
C ASP A 156 -11.41 10.35 -8.81
N VAL A 157 -11.86 11.60 -8.80
CA VAL A 157 -11.35 12.63 -7.90
C VAL A 157 -12.12 12.57 -6.59
N VAL A 158 -11.45 12.16 -5.51
CA VAL A 158 -12.08 11.89 -4.20
C VAL A 158 -11.52 12.74 -3.06
N GLY A 159 -10.59 13.66 -3.35
CA GLY A 159 -9.93 14.48 -2.33
C GLY A 159 -8.93 13.71 -1.46
N LYS A 160 -8.46 14.35 -0.39
CA LYS A 160 -7.55 13.76 0.61
C LYS A 160 -8.34 13.30 1.85
N PRO A 161 -8.19 12.04 2.29
CA PRO A 161 -8.69 11.62 3.59
C PRO A 161 -8.04 12.43 4.73
N GLY A 162 -8.84 12.90 5.68
CA GLY A 162 -8.36 13.55 6.91
C GLY A 162 -7.97 15.03 6.79
N THR A 163 -8.25 15.69 5.66
CA THR A 163 -8.20 17.15 5.55
C THR A 163 -9.63 17.69 5.54
N TYR A 164 -10.03 18.36 6.62
CA TYR A 164 -11.15 19.29 6.62
C TYR A 164 -10.68 20.64 6.08
#